data_AF-Q4RF47-F1
#
_entry.id   AF-Q4RF47-F1
#
_cell.length_a   1.000
_cell.length_b   1.000
_cell.length_c   1.000
_cell.angle_alpha   90.00
_cell.angle_beta   90.00
_cell.angle_gamma   90.00
#
_symmetry.space_group_name_H-M   'P 1'
#
loop_
_entity.id
_entity.type
_entity.pdbx_description
1 polymer ?
#
loop_
_entity_poly.entity_id
_entity_poly.type
_entity_poly.pdbx_seq_one_letter_code
_entity_poly.pdbx_strand_id
1 'polypeptide(L)'
;DSLPQLLRSVYAANYKQHIRNAETFPEDPQLVLVVQVHNRPEYLQLLIKSLESAAEVHSFLLIFSHDYISEEINALVQGITFCKVLQIYFPFSTQLYPNEFPGQDPRDCPRDISKENAVKTGCLNAQHPDSYGHYREAFITQTKHHWWWKLHFVWERVHVTQGYNGFVVFLRGGQLRLT
;
A
#
# COMPACT_ATOMS: atom_id res chain seq x y z
N ASP A 1 2.73 -2.53 -18.96
CA ASP A 1 3.99 -3.20 -18.61
C ASP A 1 3.82 -4.70 -18.42
N SER A 2 4.84 -5.49 -18.76
CA SER A 2 4.87 -6.92 -18.41
C SER A 2 5.07 -7.10 -16.90
N LEU A 3 4.60 -8.22 -16.34
CA LEU A 3 4.73 -8.51 -14.91
C LEU A 3 6.18 -8.43 -14.39
N PRO A 4 7.20 -8.97 -15.09
CA PRO A 4 8.60 -8.84 -14.65
C PRO A 4 9.11 -7.40 -14.65
N GLN A 5 8.65 -6.56 -15.59
CA GLN A 5 9.01 -5.15 -15.61
C GLN A 5 8.36 -4.40 -14.44
N LEU A 6 7.10 -4.70 -14.14
CA LEU A 6 6.38 -4.12 -13.01
C LEU A 6 7.01 -4.48 -11.67
N LEU A 7 7.42 -5.74 -11.48
CA LEU A 7 8.18 -6.17 -10.30
C LEU A 7 9.48 -5.38 -10.17
N ARG A 8 10.27 -5.27 -11.25
CA ARG A 8 11.53 -4.50 -11.24
C ARG A 8 11.30 -3.03 -10.92
N SER A 9 10.24 -2.41 -11.45
CA SER A 9 9.94 -1.01 -11.18
C SER A 9 9.57 -0.77 -9.71
N VAL A 10 8.78 -1.68 -9.11
CA VAL A 10 8.45 -1.67 -7.68
C VAL A 10 9.71 -1.76 -6.81
N TYR A 11 10.59 -2.72 -7.08
CA TYR A 11 11.85 -2.85 -6.34
C TYR A 11 12.75 -1.63 -6.51
N ALA A 12 12.90 -1.13 -7.74
CA ALA A 12 13.72 0.05 -8.01
C ALA A 12 13.16 1.31 -7.34
N ALA A 13 11.84 1.52 -7.34
CA ALA A 13 11.20 2.66 -6.69
C ALA A 13 11.38 2.61 -5.17
N ASN A 14 11.13 1.46 -4.54
CA ASN A 14 11.30 1.26 -3.10
C ASN A 14 12.76 1.39 -2.65
N TYR A 15 13.72 1.07 -3.53
CA TYR A 15 15.14 1.28 -3.26
C TYR A 15 15.54 2.75 -3.40
N LYS A 16 15.13 3.40 -4.50
CA LYS A 16 15.48 4.80 -4.78
C LYS A 16 14.87 5.78 -3.80
N GLN A 17 13.64 5.52 -3.35
CA GLN A 17 12.88 6.37 -2.42
C GLN A 17 12.92 7.85 -2.79
N HIS A 18 12.66 8.15 -4.05
CA HIS A 18 12.73 9.52 -4.55
C HIS A 18 11.66 10.39 -3.88
N ILE A 19 12.11 11.40 -3.13
CA ILE A 19 11.25 12.38 -2.46
C ILE A 19 11.00 13.54 -3.43
N ARG A 20 9.74 13.72 -3.83
CA ARG A 20 9.32 14.85 -4.64
C ARG A 20 9.21 16.11 -3.79
N ASN A 21 9.44 17.25 -4.42
CA ASN A 21 9.36 18.59 -3.84
C ASN A 21 10.39 18.85 -2.72
N ALA A 22 11.43 18.01 -2.60
CA ALA A 22 12.45 18.16 -1.57
C ALA A 22 13.22 19.50 -1.66
N GLU A 23 13.51 19.98 -2.87
CA GLU A 23 14.18 21.28 -3.07
C GLU A 23 13.28 22.47 -2.73
N THR A 24 11.96 22.33 -2.92
CA THR A 24 10.97 23.38 -2.61
C THR A 24 10.70 23.48 -1.11
N PHE A 25 10.74 22.35 -0.41
CA PHE A 25 10.53 22.26 1.03
C PHE A 25 11.80 21.67 1.67
N PRO A 26 12.86 22.44 1.92
CA PRO A 26 14.14 21.87 2.36
C PRO A 26 14.09 21.35 3.81
N GLU A 27 13.24 21.93 4.67
CA GLU A 27 13.17 21.63 6.10
C GLU A 27 12.76 20.19 6.41
N ASP A 28 13.25 19.65 7.52
CA ASP A 28 12.86 18.32 7.98
C ASP A 28 11.35 18.25 8.28
N PRO A 29 10.68 17.13 7.94
CA PRO A 29 9.24 17.02 8.15
C PRO A 29 8.91 17.02 9.65
N GLN A 30 7.93 17.83 10.05
CA GLN A 30 7.43 17.85 11.42
C GLN A 30 6.41 16.74 11.68
N LEU A 31 5.67 16.33 10.63
CA LEU A 31 4.67 15.27 10.67
C LEU A 31 4.79 14.36 9.44
N VAL A 32 4.78 13.04 9.66
CA VAL A 32 4.74 12.05 8.58
C VAL A 32 3.35 11.45 8.46
N LEU A 33 2.74 11.53 7.29
CA LEU A 33 1.45 10.93 6.99
C LEU A 33 1.64 9.76 6.03
N VAL A 34 1.22 8.56 6.43
CA VAL A 34 1.31 7.35 5.61
C VAL A 34 -0.07 6.97 5.12
N VAL A 35 -0.33 7.16 3.83
CA VAL A 35 -1.62 6.89 3.19
C VAL A 35 -1.59 5.52 2.52
N GLN A 36 -2.44 4.60 2.97
CA GLN A 36 -2.65 3.33 2.25
C GLN A 36 -3.57 3.56 1.03
N VAL A 37 -3.02 3.29 -0.16
CA VAL A 37 -3.66 3.48 -1.47
C VAL A 37 -3.90 2.12 -2.13
N HIS A 38 -5.14 1.92 -2.58
CA HIS A 38 -5.56 0.79 -3.43
C HIS A 38 -5.92 1.32 -4.82
N ASN A 39 -7.02 0.86 -5.45
CA ASN A 39 -7.48 1.31 -6.76
C ASN A 39 -8.79 2.12 -6.68
N ARG A 40 -8.79 3.26 -5.97
CA ARG A 40 -9.95 4.17 -5.88
C ARG A 40 -9.52 5.64 -6.01
N PRO A 41 -9.30 6.13 -7.24
CA PRO A 41 -8.72 7.45 -7.49
C PRO A 41 -9.61 8.60 -7.00
N GLU A 42 -10.94 8.47 -7.02
CA GLU A 42 -11.85 9.55 -6.63
C GLU A 42 -11.72 9.88 -5.14
N TYR A 43 -11.63 8.85 -4.28
CA TYR A 43 -11.41 9.05 -2.85
C TYR A 43 -10.02 9.60 -2.54
N LEU A 44 -9.00 9.13 -3.27
CA LEU A 44 -7.64 9.68 -3.15
C LEU A 44 -7.61 11.17 -3.50
N GLN A 45 -8.28 11.57 -4.57
CA GLN A 45 -8.37 12.97 -4.98
C GLN A 45 -9.04 13.83 -3.89
N LEU A 46 -10.11 13.34 -3.26
CA LEU A 46 -10.77 14.03 -2.14
C LEU A 46 -9.84 14.17 -0.93
N LEU A 47 -9.08 13.12 -0.58
CA LEU A 47 -8.09 13.17 0.49
C LEU A 47 -6.99 14.19 0.20
N ILE A 48 -6.43 14.20 -1.01
CA ILE A 48 -5.39 15.16 -1.41
C ILE A 48 -5.89 16.60 -1.28
N LYS A 49 -7.11 16.89 -1.76
CA LYS A 49 -7.74 18.22 -1.62
C LYS A 49 -7.93 18.61 -0.15
N SER A 50 -8.29 17.67 0.72
CA SER A 50 -8.41 17.92 2.16
C SER A 50 -7.05 18.22 2.80
N LEU A 51 -5.99 17.51 2.40
CA LEU A 51 -4.64 17.71 2.92
C LEU A 51 -4.06 19.06 2.49
N GLU A 52 -4.32 19.49 1.26
CA GLU A 52 -3.86 20.78 0.72
C GLU A 52 -4.34 21.97 1.57
N SER A 53 -5.52 21.84 2.20
CA SER A 53 -6.11 22.88 3.07
C SER A 53 -5.67 22.79 4.54
N ALA A 54 -4.84 21.80 4.90
CA ALA A 54 -4.40 21.62 6.28
C ALA A 54 -3.41 22.71 6.71
N ALA A 55 -3.50 23.13 7.97
CA ALA A 55 -2.52 24.04 8.55
C ALA A 55 -1.11 23.41 8.50
N GLU A 56 -0.11 24.23 8.18
CA GLU A 56 1.30 23.83 8.16
C GLU A 56 1.61 22.66 7.19
N VAL A 57 0.78 22.44 6.17
CA VAL A 57 0.94 21.32 5.22
C VAL A 57 2.33 21.25 4.56
N HIS A 58 3.00 22.39 4.38
CA HIS A 58 4.35 22.47 3.84
C HIS A 58 5.40 21.74 4.69
N SER A 59 5.13 21.54 5.98
CA SER A 59 5.99 20.80 6.92
C SER A 59 5.75 19.27 6.91
N PHE A 60 4.81 18.79 6.10
CA PHE A 60 4.46 17.37 6.06
C PHE A 60 5.36 16.58 5.11
N LEU A 61 5.59 15.31 5.45
CA LEU A 61 5.98 14.27 4.51
C LEU A 61 4.78 13.35 4.26
N LEU A 62 4.26 13.37 3.03
CA LEU A 62 3.24 12.42 2.60
C LEU A 62 3.89 11.19 1.98
N ILE A 63 3.68 10.03 2.61
CA ILE A 63 4.08 8.73 2.08
C ILE A 63 2.84 8.01 1.54
N PHE A 64 2.72 7.88 0.23
CA PHE A 64 1.68 7.06 -0.39
C PHE A 64 2.18 5.63 -0.55
N SER A 65 1.49 4.70 0.10
CA SER A 65 1.80 3.27 0.11
C SER A 65 0.82 2.53 -0.79
N HIS A 66 1.28 2.03 -1.92
CA HIS A 66 0.45 1.48 -3.00
C HIS A 66 0.49 -0.05 -2.99
N ASP A 67 -0.66 -0.72 -3.06
CA ASP A 67 -0.75 -2.15 -3.41
C ASP A 67 -1.30 -2.39 -4.83
N TYR A 68 -1.52 -1.31 -5.57
CA TYR A 68 -1.94 -1.34 -6.97
C TYR A 68 -1.26 -0.19 -7.74
N ILE A 69 -0.59 -0.52 -8.84
CA ILE A 69 0.04 0.42 -9.74
C ILE A 69 -0.99 0.84 -10.80
N SER A 70 -1.29 2.14 -10.82
CA SER A 70 -2.22 2.78 -11.76
C SER A 70 -1.64 4.12 -12.22
N GLU A 71 -1.68 4.37 -13.53
CA GLU A 71 -1.25 5.65 -14.11
C GLU A 71 -2.05 6.84 -13.58
N GLU A 72 -3.37 6.66 -13.40
CA GLU A 72 -4.26 7.68 -12.87
C GLU A 72 -3.89 8.07 -11.44
N ILE A 73 -3.66 7.08 -10.57
CA ILE A 73 -3.24 7.30 -9.19
C ILE A 73 -1.86 7.95 -9.14
N ASN A 74 -0.93 7.48 -9.98
CA ASN A 74 0.40 8.07 -10.08
C ASN A 74 0.31 9.54 -10.50
N ALA A 75 -0.55 9.88 -11.46
CA ALA A 75 -0.75 11.26 -11.91
C ALA A 75 -1.30 12.16 -10.79
N LEU A 76 -2.27 11.66 -10.00
CA LEU A 76 -2.80 12.38 -8.84
C LEU A 76 -1.69 12.68 -7.81
N VAL A 77 -0.89 11.68 -7.45
CA VAL A 77 0.19 11.84 -6.47
C VAL A 77 1.32 12.73 -7.01
N GLN A 78 1.63 12.64 -8.31
CA GLN A 78 2.65 13.47 -8.95
C GLN A 78 2.25 14.95 -9.05
N GLY A 79 0.95 15.24 -9.07
CA GLY A 79 0.40 16.60 -9.11
C GLY A 79 0.45 17.35 -7.77
N ILE A 80 0.86 16.70 -6.68
CA ILE A 80 0.98 17.35 -5.36
C ILE A 80 2.20 18.28 -5.35
N THR A 81 1.98 19.55 -5.03
CA THR A 81 3.01 20.62 -5.05
C THR A 81 3.19 21.33 -3.70
N PHE A 82 2.37 21.01 -2.70
CA PHE A 82 2.28 21.76 -1.44
C PHE A 82 3.08 21.17 -0.26
N CYS A 83 3.74 20.01 -0.44
CA CYS A 83 4.57 19.36 0.59
C CYS A 83 5.53 18.31 -0.01
N LYS A 84 6.39 17.69 0.82
CA LYS A 84 7.23 16.55 0.39
C LYS A 84 6.37 15.31 0.15
N VAL A 85 6.67 14.58 -0.93
CA VAL A 85 5.93 13.36 -1.29
C VAL A 85 6.86 12.20 -1.58
N LEU A 86 6.60 11.05 -0.98
CA LEU A 86 7.25 9.77 -1.26
C LEU A 86 6.21 8.74 -1.67
N GLN A 87 6.51 7.94 -2.69
CA GLN A 87 5.71 6.77 -3.06
C GLN A 87 6.48 5.49 -2.73
N ILE A 88 5.83 4.57 -2.04
CA ILE A 88 6.32 3.23 -1.73
C ILE A 88 5.29 2.19 -2.22
N TYR A 89 5.75 1.03 -2.64
CA TYR A 89 4.93 0.03 -3.31
C TYR A 89 5.00 -1.29 -2.56
N PHE A 90 3.87 -1.81 -2.11
CA PHE A 90 3.78 -3.11 -1.46
C PHE A 90 4.21 -4.21 -2.44
N PRO A 91 5.34 -4.90 -2.18
CA PRO A 91 5.98 -5.74 -3.19
C PRO A 91 5.34 -7.11 -3.32
N PHE A 92 4.27 -7.40 -2.57
CA PHE A 92 3.60 -8.70 -2.54
C PHE A 92 2.09 -8.57 -2.81
N SER A 93 1.70 -7.65 -3.69
CA SER A 93 0.30 -7.45 -4.05
C SER A 93 -0.21 -8.53 -5.02
N THR A 94 -1.53 -8.70 -5.08
CA THR A 94 -2.21 -9.58 -6.04
C THR A 94 -1.99 -9.15 -7.49
N GLN A 95 -1.71 -7.87 -7.76
CA GLN A 95 -1.33 -7.39 -9.09
C GLN A 95 0.05 -7.94 -9.51
N LEU A 96 0.97 -8.10 -8.55
CA LEU A 96 2.33 -8.59 -8.79
C LEU A 96 2.43 -10.12 -8.79
N TYR A 97 1.49 -10.80 -8.12
CA TYR A 97 1.44 -12.26 -8.01
C TYR A 97 0.04 -12.78 -8.36
N PRO A 98 -0.46 -12.62 -9.60
CA PRO A 98 -1.88 -12.88 -9.89
C PRO A 98 -2.30 -14.34 -9.73
N ASN A 99 -1.38 -15.29 -10.00
CA ASN A 99 -1.68 -16.72 -10.14
C ASN A 99 -0.89 -17.62 -9.17
N GLU A 100 -0.30 -17.04 -8.14
CA GLU A 100 0.47 -17.75 -7.11
C GLU A 100 0.33 -17.02 -5.78
N PHE A 101 0.61 -17.67 -4.66
CA PHE A 101 0.60 -16.98 -3.37
C PHE A 101 1.60 -15.80 -3.36
N PRO A 102 1.22 -14.59 -2.91
CA PRO A 102 0.01 -14.23 -2.16
C PRO A 102 -1.15 -13.65 -2.99
N GLY A 103 -1.21 -13.87 -4.31
CA GLY A 103 -2.47 -13.80 -5.05
C GLY A 103 -3.24 -15.11 -5.03
N GLN A 104 -4.03 -15.37 -6.07
CA GLN A 104 -4.93 -16.52 -6.13
C GLN A 104 -4.23 -17.66 -6.89
N ASP A 105 -3.71 -18.66 -6.19
CA ASP A 105 -3.20 -19.86 -6.87
C ASP A 105 -4.40 -20.66 -7.42
N PRO A 106 -4.35 -21.15 -8.68
CA PRO A 106 -5.41 -21.99 -9.24
C PRO A 106 -5.72 -23.27 -8.43
N ARG A 107 -4.82 -23.68 -7.54
CA ARG A 107 -4.94 -24.86 -6.68
C ARG A 107 -5.38 -24.52 -5.25
N ASP A 108 -5.62 -23.25 -4.92
CA ASP A 108 -6.22 -22.86 -3.65
C ASP A 108 -7.64 -23.44 -3.53
N CYS A 109 -8.03 -23.80 -2.33
CA CYS A 109 -9.38 -24.29 -2.05
C CYS A 109 -10.41 -23.18 -2.27
N PRO A 110 -11.55 -23.48 -2.94
CA PRO A 110 -12.67 -22.55 -3.01
C PRO A 110 -13.10 -22.12 -1.61
N ARG A 111 -13.47 -20.84 -1.44
CA ARG A 111 -13.79 -20.25 -0.14
C ARG A 111 -14.74 -21.10 0.71
N ASP A 112 -15.82 -21.59 0.10
CA ASP A 112 -16.96 -22.21 0.80
C ASP A 112 -17.00 -23.74 0.67
N ILE A 113 -15.94 -24.37 0.14
CA ILE A 113 -15.86 -25.83 0.11
C ILE A 113 -15.78 -26.36 1.55
N SER A 114 -16.46 -27.47 1.87
CA SER A 114 -16.31 -28.08 3.19
C SER A 114 -14.89 -28.63 3.38
N LYS A 115 -14.40 -28.68 4.63
CA LYS A 115 -13.08 -29.25 4.94
C LYS A 115 -12.92 -30.68 4.44
N GLU A 116 -13.94 -31.51 4.62
CA GLU A 116 -13.92 -32.89 4.12
C GLU A 116 -13.72 -32.94 2.59
N ASN A 117 -14.45 -32.11 1.84
CA ASN A 117 -14.33 -32.05 0.38
C ASN A 117 -13.00 -31.44 -0.05
N ALA A 118 -12.48 -30.42 0.64
CA ALA A 118 -11.17 -29.84 0.37
C ALA A 118 -10.03 -30.87 0.50
N VAL A 119 -10.09 -31.69 1.55
CA VAL A 119 -9.12 -32.77 1.79
C VAL A 119 -9.23 -33.85 0.72
N LYS A 120 -10.45 -34.18 0.28
CA LYS A 120 -10.69 -35.14 -0.82
C LYS A 120 -10.19 -34.62 -2.17
N THR A 121 -10.37 -33.34 -2.47
CA THR A 121 -9.89 -32.72 -3.72
C THR A 121 -8.39 -32.46 -3.71
N GLY A 122 -7.77 -32.37 -2.54
CA GLY A 122 -6.33 -32.16 -2.39
C GLY A 122 -5.87 -30.74 -2.76
N CYS A 123 -6.73 -29.73 -2.61
CA CYS A 123 -6.35 -28.33 -2.80
C CYS A 123 -5.32 -27.86 -1.75
N LEU A 124 -4.49 -26.88 -2.09
CA LEU A 124 -3.23 -26.57 -1.39
C LEU A 124 -3.40 -26.29 0.11
N ASN A 125 -4.43 -25.51 0.46
CA ASN A 125 -4.69 -25.04 1.82
C ASN A 125 -5.81 -25.82 2.53
N ALA A 126 -6.14 -27.04 2.07
CA ALA A 126 -7.26 -27.85 2.59
C ALA A 126 -7.23 -28.12 4.10
N GLN A 127 -6.03 -28.17 4.70
CA GLN A 127 -5.87 -28.39 6.14
C GLN A 127 -5.99 -27.11 6.98
N HIS A 128 -6.11 -25.94 6.33
CA HIS A 128 -5.98 -24.63 6.96
C HIS A 128 -7.16 -23.68 6.65
N PRO A 129 -8.42 -24.07 6.91
CA PRO A 129 -9.52 -23.11 6.91
C PRO A 129 -9.41 -22.13 8.10
N ASP A 130 -10.15 -21.03 8.03
CA ASP A 130 -10.34 -20.13 9.17
C ASP A 130 -11.24 -20.77 10.26
N SER A 131 -11.42 -20.06 11.37
CA SER A 131 -12.24 -20.53 12.50
C SER A 131 -13.71 -20.78 12.16
N TYR A 132 -14.20 -20.28 11.01
CA TYR A 132 -15.56 -20.46 10.52
C TYR A 132 -15.65 -21.50 9.40
N GLY A 133 -14.54 -22.15 9.04
CA GLY A 133 -14.51 -23.20 8.02
C GLY A 133 -14.32 -22.69 6.60
N HIS A 134 -13.98 -21.40 6.40
CA HIS A 134 -13.78 -20.82 5.08
C HIS A 134 -12.31 -20.79 4.68
N TYR A 135 -12.05 -20.84 3.38
CA TYR A 135 -10.70 -20.72 2.83
C TYR A 135 -10.38 -19.30 2.39
N ARG A 136 -9.08 -19.05 2.25
CA ARG A 136 -8.49 -17.76 1.92
C ARG A 136 -9.04 -17.19 0.60
N GLU A 137 -9.40 -15.92 0.64
CA GLU A 137 -9.59 -15.07 -0.54
C GLU A 137 -8.46 -14.04 -0.62
N ALA A 138 -7.69 -14.06 -1.72
CA ALA A 138 -6.45 -13.29 -1.85
C ALA A 138 -6.66 -11.78 -1.62
N PHE A 139 -7.68 -11.20 -2.25
CA PHE A 139 -7.97 -9.76 -2.17
C PHE A 139 -8.32 -9.29 -0.75
N ILE A 140 -8.96 -10.14 0.07
CA ILE A 140 -9.27 -9.84 1.48
C ILE A 140 -7.97 -9.80 2.29
N THR A 141 -7.11 -10.81 2.12
CA THR A 141 -5.86 -10.92 2.88
C THR A 141 -4.84 -9.82 2.56
N GLN A 142 -4.82 -9.31 1.32
CA GLN A 142 -3.90 -8.26 0.89
C GLN A 142 -3.92 -7.04 1.81
N THR A 143 -5.11 -6.59 2.22
CA THR A 143 -5.23 -5.36 3.03
C THR A 143 -4.45 -5.46 4.34
N LYS A 144 -4.47 -6.63 5.00
CA LYS A 144 -3.74 -6.87 6.24
C LYS A 144 -2.23 -6.98 6.00
N HIS A 145 -1.82 -7.70 4.94
CA HIS A 145 -0.41 -7.82 4.57
C HIS A 145 0.21 -6.47 4.24
N HIS A 146 -0.45 -5.68 3.40
CA HIS A 146 -0.03 -4.32 3.07
C HIS A 146 0.06 -3.45 4.33
N TRP A 147 -0.92 -3.55 5.24
CA TRP A 147 -0.90 -2.73 6.45
C TRP A 147 0.30 -3.00 7.35
N TRP A 148 0.61 -4.27 7.59
CA TRP A 148 1.77 -4.66 8.39
C TRP A 148 3.10 -4.33 7.69
N TRP A 149 3.19 -4.63 6.39
CA TRP A 149 4.39 -4.34 5.61
C TRP A 149 4.72 -2.85 5.64
N LYS A 150 3.75 -1.96 5.38
CA LYS A 150 4.03 -0.52 5.29
C LYS A 150 4.40 0.08 6.64
N LEU A 151 3.82 -0.44 7.74
CA LEU A 151 4.18 -0.04 9.09
C LEU A 151 5.66 -0.29 9.32
N HIS A 152 6.11 -1.53 9.11
CA HIS A 152 7.52 -1.88 9.25
C HIS A 152 8.41 -1.13 8.23
N PHE A 153 7.98 -1.03 6.97
CA PHE A 153 8.79 -0.41 5.92
C PHE A 153 9.04 1.08 6.19
N VAL A 154 8.03 1.82 6.64
CA VAL A 154 8.18 3.24 6.98
C VAL A 154 9.11 3.43 8.17
N TRP A 155 9.03 2.60 9.21
CA TRP A 155 9.89 2.76 10.39
C TRP A 155 11.33 2.29 10.17
N GLU A 156 11.52 1.19 9.44
CA GLU A 156 12.82 0.51 9.38
C GLU A 156 13.58 0.73 8.07
N ARG A 157 12.88 1.05 6.98
CA ARG A 157 13.43 0.99 5.61
C ARG A 157 13.37 2.30 4.85
N VAL A 158 12.50 3.23 5.23
CA VAL A 158 12.46 4.56 4.61
C VAL A 158 13.60 5.41 5.18
N HIS A 159 14.49 5.93 4.34
CA HIS A 159 15.71 6.60 4.80
C HIS A 159 15.42 7.91 5.53
N VAL A 160 14.46 8.71 5.03
CA VAL A 160 14.13 10.02 5.62
C VAL A 160 13.45 9.91 7.00
N THR A 161 12.94 8.73 7.36
CA THR A 161 12.34 8.49 8.68
C THR A 161 13.33 7.84 9.66
N GLN A 162 14.57 7.53 9.24
CA GLN A 162 15.59 7.02 10.15
C GLN A 162 16.01 8.11 11.13
N GLY A 163 15.87 7.84 12.43
CA GLY A 163 16.13 8.82 13.49
C GLY A 163 15.01 9.87 13.67
N TYR A 164 13.92 9.77 12.91
CA TYR A 164 12.74 10.60 13.12
C TYR A 164 12.08 10.26 14.46
N ASN A 165 11.84 11.28 15.29
CA ASN A 165 11.29 11.15 16.64
C ASN A 165 9.90 11.77 16.78
N GLY A 166 9.32 12.28 15.69
CA GLY A 166 7.97 12.83 15.67
C GLY A 166 6.89 11.76 15.45
N PHE A 167 5.69 12.21 15.10
CA PHE A 167 4.54 11.32 14.92
C PHE A 167 4.42 10.83 13.48
N VAL A 168 4.09 9.55 13.33
CA VAL A 168 3.71 8.95 12.05
C VAL A 168 2.23 8.58 12.12
N VAL A 169 1.39 9.23 11.31
CA VAL A 169 -0.06 9.00 11.29
C VAL A 169 -0.43 8.15 10.08
N PHE A 170 -1.12 7.04 10.33
CA PHE A 170 -1.56 6.11 9.29
C PHE A 170 -3.00 6.40 8.88
N LEU A 171 -3.18 6.70 7.58
CA LEU A 171 -4.46 7.02 6.97
C LEU A 171 -4.81 5.99 5.89
N ARG A 172 -6.09 5.90 5.54
CA ARG A 172 -6.57 5.16 4.36
C ARG A 172 -7.12 6.17 3.36
N GLY A 173 -6.96 5.91 2.05
CA GLY A 173 -7.45 6.78 0.99
C GLY A 173 -8.94 7.15 1.01
N GLY A 174 -9.76 6.51 1.87
CA GLY A 174 -11.18 6.85 2.08
C GLY A 174 -11.49 7.57 3.42
N GLN A 175 -10.48 7.94 4.21
CA GLN A 175 -10.67 8.70 5.45
C GLN A 175 -10.92 10.17 5.08
N LEU A 176 -12.16 10.62 5.16
CA LEU A 176 -12.62 11.81 4.45
C LEU A 176 -12.45 13.16 5.17
N ARG A 177 -11.95 13.23 6.40
CA ARG A 177 -11.77 14.52 7.11
C ARG A 177 -10.60 14.49 8.10
N LEU A 178 -9.59 15.32 7.82
CA LEU A 178 -8.72 15.92 8.82
C LEU A 178 -9.15 17.39 8.89
N THR A 179 -10.14 17.68 9.74
CA THR A 179 -10.58 19.04 10.08
C THR A 179 -10.35 19.26 11.55
#